data_AF-A0A9D6YRL5-F1
#
_entry.id   AF-A0A9D6YRL5-F1
#
_cell.length_a   1.000
_cell.length_b   1.000
_cell.length_c   1.000
_cell.angle_alpha   90.00
_cell.angle_beta   90.00
_cell.angle_gamma   90.00
#
_symmetry.space_group_name_H-M   'P 1'
#
loop_
_entity.id
_entity.type
_entity.pdbx_description
1 polymer ?
#
loop_
_entity_poly.entity_id
_entity_poly.type
_entity_poly.pdbx_seq_one_letter_code
_entity_poly.pdbx_strand_id
1 'polypeptide(L)'
;MRKIIICLFVCAISSLGFAAVFPESIAIEFQEQGKFTGIIGKAHITEKAIEVVTFAEQKGTVIPFAFIYTILEKENKTDNFYKVKCINQLGVVSTGTIDLRDRTNPKITLASDKGITITNISDGGRKMKKEFLPKVDLGK
;
A
#
# COMPACT_ATOMS: atom_id res chain seq x y z
N MET A 1 39.27 43.14 -5.95
CA MET A 1 38.97 41.70 -5.85
C MET A 1 38.29 41.45 -4.51
N ARG A 2 36.97 41.19 -4.53
CA ARG A 2 36.15 40.81 -3.36
C ARG A 2 36.20 39.30 -3.19
N LYS A 3 36.15 38.81 -1.95
CA LYS A 3 35.13 37.83 -1.52
C LYS A 3 35.13 37.70 0.01
N ILE A 4 33.97 38.02 0.55
CA ILE A 4 33.58 37.95 1.96
C ILE A 4 33.37 36.47 2.29
N ILE A 5 33.96 35.98 3.38
CA ILE A 5 33.68 34.66 3.92
C ILE A 5 32.34 34.75 4.66
N ILE A 6 31.27 34.36 3.99
CA ILE A 6 29.96 34.14 4.62
C ILE A 6 29.95 32.69 5.08
N CYS A 7 30.14 32.49 6.39
CA CYS A 7 29.83 31.22 7.05
C CYS A 7 28.31 31.02 7.02
N LEU A 8 27.84 30.31 6.00
CA LEU A 8 26.44 29.87 5.92
C LEU A 8 26.28 28.64 6.83
N PHE A 9 25.67 28.89 7.98
CA PHE A 9 24.90 27.92 8.75
C PHE A 9 23.95 27.19 7.79
N VAL A 10 24.30 25.96 7.41
CA VAL A 10 23.30 25.01 6.91
C VAL A 10 22.97 24.12 8.10
N CYS A 11 21.83 24.43 8.72
CA CYS A 11 21.17 23.57 9.68
C CYS A 11 21.19 22.14 9.16
N ALA A 12 21.95 21.27 9.83
CA ALA A 12 21.72 19.84 9.78
C ALA A 12 20.36 19.59 10.43
N ILE A 13 19.29 19.76 9.65
CA ILE A 13 18.02 19.10 9.94
C ILE A 13 18.37 17.64 9.79
N SER A 14 18.62 16.98 10.91
CA SER A 14 18.64 15.54 11.03
C SER A 14 17.23 15.05 10.66
N SER A 15 16.96 14.94 9.36
CA SER A 15 16.01 13.95 8.89
C SER A 15 16.66 12.62 9.22
N LEU A 16 16.42 12.15 10.45
CA LEU A 16 16.35 10.72 10.73
C LEU A 16 15.23 10.19 9.84
N GLY A 17 15.55 10.04 8.55
CA GLY A 17 14.81 9.24 7.61
C GLY A 17 14.92 7.84 8.15
N PHE A 18 13.90 7.46 8.93
CA PHE A 18 13.67 6.09 9.32
C PHE A 18 13.36 5.31 8.03
N ALA A 19 14.41 4.96 7.30
CA ALA A 19 14.34 4.09 6.13
C ALA A 19 14.13 2.65 6.62
N ALA A 20 13.01 2.41 7.29
CA ALA A 20 12.48 1.09 7.45
C ALA A 20 11.84 0.70 6.11
N VAL A 21 12.62 0.01 5.28
CA VAL A 21 12.05 -0.78 4.20
C VAL A 21 11.31 -1.93 4.88
N PHE A 22 10.00 -2.04 4.68
CA PHE A 22 9.17 -3.10 5.25
C PHE A 22 8.87 -4.15 4.18
N PRO A 23 9.79 -5.06 3.81
CA PRO A 23 9.51 -6.03 2.76
C PRO A 23 8.54 -7.12 3.26
N GLU A 24 7.29 -6.74 3.49
CA GLU A 24 6.18 -7.61 3.84
C GLU A 24 5.30 -7.74 2.59
N SER A 25 5.00 -8.99 2.28
CA SER A 25 4.22 -9.38 1.11
C SER A 25 2.88 -9.90 1.58
N ILE A 26 1.80 -9.20 1.27
CA ILE A 26 0.48 -9.51 1.85
C ILE A 26 -0.56 -9.70 0.75
N ALA A 27 -1.49 -10.63 0.96
CA ALA A 27 -2.54 -10.89 -0.01
C ALA A 27 -3.66 -9.85 0.12
N ILE A 28 -3.99 -9.08 -0.92
CA ILE A 28 -5.04 -8.06 -0.85
C ILE A 28 -6.19 -8.33 -1.80
N GLU A 29 -7.40 -8.00 -1.34
CA GLU A 29 -8.63 -7.91 -2.10
C GLU A 29 -8.89 -6.46 -2.51
N PHE A 30 -9.42 -6.28 -3.72
CA PHE A 30 -10.04 -5.04 -4.18
C PHE A 30 -11.56 -5.19 -4.28
N GLN A 31 -12.25 -4.16 -3.82
CA GLN A 31 -13.69 -4.04 -3.95
C GLN A 31 -14.02 -2.68 -4.56
N GLU A 32 -15.04 -2.63 -5.40
CA GLU A 32 -15.63 -1.38 -5.89
C GLU A 32 -17.08 -1.32 -5.44
N GLN A 33 -17.46 -0.26 -4.73
CA GLN A 33 -18.80 -0.07 -4.19
C GLN A 33 -19.29 -1.26 -3.33
N GLY A 34 -18.38 -1.85 -2.55
CA GLY A 34 -18.65 -2.99 -1.69
C GLY A 34 -18.88 -4.31 -2.43
N LYS A 35 -18.72 -4.33 -3.76
CA LYS A 35 -18.73 -5.54 -4.58
C LYS A 35 -17.30 -5.95 -4.88
N PHE A 36 -17.03 -7.24 -4.81
CA PHE A 36 -15.78 -7.77 -5.31
C PHE A 36 -15.70 -7.55 -6.82
N THR A 37 -14.68 -6.81 -7.26
CA THR A 37 -14.47 -6.50 -8.67
C THR A 37 -13.26 -7.20 -9.27
N GLY A 38 -12.72 -8.21 -8.58
CA GLY A 38 -11.76 -9.12 -9.19
C GLY A 38 -10.35 -8.57 -9.22
N ILE A 39 -9.72 -8.46 -8.06
CA ILE A 39 -8.29 -8.26 -7.93
C ILE A 39 -7.88 -8.94 -6.62
N ILE A 40 -7.15 -10.04 -6.75
CA ILE A 40 -6.49 -10.71 -5.63
C ILE A 40 -5.01 -10.64 -5.91
N GLY A 41 -4.31 -9.85 -5.12
CA GLY A 41 -2.94 -9.45 -5.40
C GLY A 41 -1.99 -9.70 -4.27
N LYS A 42 -0.69 -9.55 -4.53
CA LYS A 42 0.35 -9.43 -3.51
C LYS A 42 0.71 -7.96 -3.40
N ALA A 43 0.70 -7.42 -2.18
CA ALA A 43 1.15 -6.07 -1.89
C ALA A 43 2.54 -6.10 -1.27
N HIS A 44 3.46 -5.26 -1.76
CA HIS A 44 4.74 -4.95 -1.15
C HIS A 44 4.67 -3.56 -0.52
N ILE A 45 4.95 -3.49 0.77
CA ILE A 45 4.87 -2.24 1.53
C ILE A 45 6.28 -1.64 1.61
N THR A 46 6.41 -0.34 1.41
CA THR A 46 7.66 0.37 1.64
C THR A 46 7.37 1.61 2.47
N GLU A 47 8.42 2.35 2.84
CA GLU A 47 8.24 3.62 3.52
C GLU A 47 7.46 4.64 2.67
N LYS A 48 7.55 4.52 1.34
CA LYS A 48 7.08 5.53 0.37
C LYS A 48 5.89 5.09 -0.46
N ALA A 49 5.63 3.80 -0.56
CA ALA A 49 4.61 3.26 -1.43
C ALA A 49 4.05 1.93 -0.96
N ILE A 50 2.84 1.63 -1.40
CA ILE A 50 2.22 0.30 -1.35
C ILE A 50 2.08 -0.16 -2.80
N GLU A 51 2.84 -1.17 -3.17
CA GLU A 51 2.87 -1.71 -4.53
C GLU A 51 2.02 -2.97 -4.58
N VAL A 52 1.04 -3.01 -5.45
CA VAL A 52 0.00 -4.02 -5.50
C VAL A 52 0.01 -4.66 -6.87
N VAL A 53 0.30 -5.95 -6.98
CA VAL A 53 0.12 -6.69 -8.24
C VAL A 53 -1.27 -7.27 -8.29
N THR A 54 -2.04 -6.96 -9.33
CA THR A 54 -3.43 -7.35 -9.54
C THR A 54 -3.56 -8.21 -10.77
N PHE A 55 -4.72 -8.83 -10.98
CA PHE A 55 -5.02 -9.57 -12.21
C PHE A 55 -6.29 -8.99 -12.81
N ALA A 56 -6.20 -8.53 -14.06
CA ALA A 56 -7.34 -7.99 -14.80
C ALA A 56 -7.61 -8.85 -16.03
N GLU A 57 -8.88 -9.03 -16.39
CA GLU A 57 -9.24 -9.69 -17.64
C GLU A 57 -9.27 -8.66 -18.77
N GLN A 58 -8.54 -8.95 -19.85
CA GLN A 58 -8.49 -8.15 -21.06
C GLN A 58 -8.69 -9.08 -22.27
N LYS A 59 -9.82 -8.94 -22.97
CA LYS A 59 -10.16 -9.72 -24.18
C LYS A 59 -10.09 -11.25 -23.96
N GLY A 60 -10.65 -11.73 -22.86
CA GLY A 60 -10.66 -13.14 -22.47
C GLY A 60 -9.35 -13.64 -21.84
N THR A 61 -8.34 -12.78 -21.69
CA THR A 61 -7.04 -13.15 -21.11
C THR A 61 -6.83 -12.44 -19.78
N VAL A 62 -6.46 -13.19 -18.74
CA VAL A 62 -6.09 -12.62 -17.44
C VAL A 62 -4.63 -12.16 -17.52
N ILE A 63 -4.41 -10.86 -17.35
CA ILE A 63 -3.09 -10.23 -17.34
C ILE A 63 -2.78 -9.63 -15.97
N PRO A 64 -1.53 -9.71 -15.48
CA PRO A 64 -1.14 -9.02 -14.27
C PRO A 64 -1.07 -7.51 -14.53
N PHE A 65 -1.52 -6.72 -13.56
CA PHE A 65 -1.47 -5.26 -13.60
C PHE A 65 -1.00 -4.70 -12.26
N ALA A 66 0.03 -3.87 -12.25
CA ALA A 66 0.55 -3.28 -11.01
C ALA A 66 -0.13 -1.94 -10.69
N PHE A 67 -0.65 -1.80 -9.47
CA PHE A 67 -1.00 -0.52 -8.88
C PHE A 67 0.07 -0.08 -7.89
N ILE A 68 0.50 1.16 -7.99
CA ILE A 68 1.50 1.75 -7.09
C ILE A 68 0.81 2.89 -6.37
N TYR A 69 0.61 2.74 -5.06
CA TYR A 69 0.05 3.76 -4.19
C TYR A 69 1.18 4.49 -3.48
N THR A 70 1.56 5.67 -3.99
CA THR A 70 2.53 6.54 -3.33
C THR A 70 1.93 7.12 -2.06
N ILE A 71 2.62 6.95 -0.93
CA ILE A 71 2.21 7.49 0.38
C ILE A 71 2.50 9.00 0.39
N LEU A 72 1.44 9.80 0.55
CA LEU A 72 1.49 11.25 0.64
C LEU A 72 1.61 11.72 2.09
N GLU A 73 0.84 11.10 2.98
CA GLU A 73 0.83 11.42 4.41
C GLU A 73 0.88 10.09 5.19
N LYS A 74 1.69 10.07 6.26
CA LYS A 74 1.83 8.93 7.17
C LYS A 74 1.87 9.44 8.60
N GLU A 75 0.85 9.11 9.37
CA GLU A 75 0.74 9.47 10.78
C GLU A 75 0.83 8.19 11.61
N ASN A 76 1.84 8.11 12.49
CA ASN A 76 1.94 7.03 13.45
C ASN A 76 1.01 7.34 14.64
N LYS A 77 -0.01 6.49 14.89
CA LYS A 77 -0.94 6.68 16.01
C LYS A 77 -0.48 5.98 17.28
N THR A 78 0.11 4.80 17.13
CA THR A 78 0.64 3.93 18.20
C THR A 78 1.69 3.01 17.56
N ASP A 79 2.63 2.46 18.34
CA ASP A 79 3.68 1.55 17.84
C ASP A 79 3.20 0.62 16.70
N ASN A 80 3.75 0.85 15.50
CA ASN A 80 3.50 0.09 14.28
C ASN A 80 2.04 0.11 13.76
N PHE A 81 1.23 1.11 14.12
CA PHE A 81 -0.08 1.38 13.53
C PHE A 81 -0.11 2.79 12.91
N TYR A 82 -0.34 2.82 11.59
CA TYR A 82 -0.23 4.02 10.78
C TYR A 82 -1.56 4.37 10.14
N LYS A 83 -1.94 5.65 10.21
CA LYS A 83 -2.92 6.22 9.31
C LYS A 83 -2.18 6.75 8.08
N VAL A 84 -2.63 6.37 6.90
CA VAL A 84 -1.98 6.74 5.64
C VAL A 84 -2.96 7.40 4.68
N LYS A 85 -2.43 8.32 3.88
CA LYS A 85 -3.06 8.85 2.68
C LYS A 85 -2.14 8.57 1.51
N CYS A 86 -2.69 8.03 0.44
CA CYS A 86 -1.94 7.56 -0.71
C CYS A 86 -2.58 8.08 -2.00
N ILE A 87 -1.81 8.12 -3.08
CA ILE A 87 -2.31 8.36 -4.44
C ILE A 87 -1.79 7.28 -5.36
N ASN A 88 -2.65 6.72 -6.21
CA ASN A 88 -2.21 5.73 -7.20
C ASN A 88 -1.77 6.38 -8.53
N GLN A 89 -1.24 5.57 -9.43
CA GLN A 89 -0.79 6.01 -10.75
C GLN A 89 -1.91 6.58 -11.66
N LEU A 90 -3.18 6.38 -11.28
CA LEU A 90 -4.35 6.94 -11.97
C LEU A 90 -4.86 8.24 -11.30
N GLY A 91 -4.13 8.78 -10.32
CA GLY A 91 -4.51 9.99 -9.58
C GLY A 91 -5.62 9.76 -8.55
N VAL A 92 -5.98 8.52 -8.23
CA VAL A 92 -7.00 8.21 -7.22
C VAL A 92 -6.38 8.29 -5.84
N VAL A 93 -6.95 9.16 -4.99
CA VAL A 93 -6.53 9.30 -3.59
C VAL A 93 -7.24 8.25 -2.75
N SER A 94 -6.51 7.60 -1.85
CA SER A 94 -7.06 6.64 -0.90
C SER A 94 -6.54 6.91 0.50
N THR A 95 -7.40 6.77 1.49
CA THR A 95 -7.06 6.95 2.91
C THR A 95 -7.37 5.68 3.68
N GLY A 96 -6.61 5.43 4.74
CA GLY A 96 -6.83 4.23 5.53
C GLY A 96 -5.73 3.96 6.52
N THR A 97 -5.51 2.67 6.79
CA THR A 97 -4.63 2.21 7.87
C THR A 97 -3.72 1.08 7.43
N ILE A 98 -2.51 1.09 7.99
CA ILE A 98 -1.55 -0.02 7.95
C ILE A 98 -1.25 -0.40 9.40
N ASP A 99 -1.58 -1.63 9.78
CA ASP A 99 -1.34 -2.19 11.11
C ASP A 99 -0.28 -3.29 11.01
N LEU A 100 0.92 -3.00 11.49
CA LEU A 100 2.09 -3.87 11.50
C LEU A 100 2.45 -4.33 12.92
N ARG A 101 1.51 -4.23 13.87
CA ARG A 101 1.73 -4.68 15.26
C ARG A 101 2.01 -6.18 15.33
N ASP A 102 1.36 -6.96 14.47
CA ASP A 102 1.71 -8.36 14.19
C ASP A 102 2.41 -8.43 12.82
N ARG A 103 3.74 -8.50 12.82
CA ARG A 103 4.56 -8.61 11.59
C ARG A 103 4.33 -9.90 10.81
N THR A 104 3.70 -10.91 11.41
CA THR A 104 3.38 -12.17 10.72
C THR A 104 2.01 -12.14 10.06
N ASN A 105 1.14 -11.20 10.46
CA ASN A 105 -0.18 -10.97 9.88
C ASN A 105 -0.48 -9.45 9.85
N PRO A 106 0.29 -8.67 9.07
CA PRO A 106 0.04 -7.25 8.88
C PRO A 106 -1.38 -7.02 8.33
N LYS A 107 -2.00 -5.87 8.60
CA LYS A 107 -3.33 -5.54 8.11
C LYS A 107 -3.33 -4.22 7.37
N ILE A 108 -3.90 -4.22 6.17
CA ILE A 108 -4.10 -3.03 5.35
C ILE A 108 -5.59 -2.87 5.10
N THR A 109 -6.05 -1.62 5.18
CA THR A 109 -7.35 -1.22 4.67
C THR A 109 -7.24 0.20 4.14
N LEU A 110 -7.47 0.38 2.84
CA LEU A 110 -7.50 1.67 2.15
C LEU A 110 -8.85 1.84 1.47
N ALA A 111 -9.41 3.05 1.50
CA ALA A 111 -10.62 3.41 0.80
C ALA A 111 -10.43 4.69 0.00
N SER A 112 -10.92 4.72 -1.24
CA SER A 112 -11.00 5.92 -2.08
C SER A 112 -12.36 6.58 -1.99
N ASP A 113 -12.40 7.86 -2.35
CA ASP A 113 -13.62 8.63 -2.57
C ASP A 113 -14.49 8.09 -3.73
N LYS A 114 -13.88 7.34 -4.65
CA LYS A 114 -14.57 6.62 -5.74
C LYS A 114 -15.21 5.29 -5.30
N GLY A 115 -15.20 4.98 -4.00
CA GLY A 115 -15.79 3.75 -3.46
C GLY A 115 -14.93 2.50 -3.69
N ILE A 116 -13.65 2.66 -4.01
CA ILE A 116 -12.69 1.56 -4.12
C ILE A 116 -12.17 1.24 -2.73
N THR A 117 -12.17 -0.03 -2.34
CA THR A 117 -11.58 -0.53 -1.09
C THR A 117 -10.49 -1.56 -1.39
N ILE A 118 -9.37 -1.47 -0.68
CA ILE A 118 -8.24 -2.40 -0.77
C ILE A 118 -7.98 -2.93 0.62
N THR A 119 -8.04 -4.24 0.82
CA THR A 119 -7.89 -4.83 2.15
C THR A 119 -7.42 -6.28 2.10
N ASN A 120 -6.64 -6.72 3.09
CA ASN A 120 -6.26 -8.13 3.25
C ASN A 120 -7.05 -8.87 4.34
N ILE A 121 -7.97 -8.20 5.04
CA ILE A 121 -8.67 -8.77 6.20
C ILE A 121 -10.13 -9.16 5.93
N SER A 122 -10.60 -9.04 4.70
CA SER A 122 -11.96 -9.36 4.29
C SER A 122 -12.24 -10.87 4.23
N ASP A 123 -13.42 -11.28 4.73
CA ASP A 123 -13.90 -12.67 4.64
C ASP A 123 -14.20 -13.10 3.20
N GLY A 124 -14.76 -12.19 2.40
CA GLY A 124 -15.04 -12.41 0.98
C GLY A 124 -13.77 -12.79 0.22
N GLY A 125 -12.74 -11.95 0.31
CA GLY A 125 -11.44 -12.18 -0.32
C GLY A 125 -10.80 -13.49 0.07
N ARG A 126 -10.86 -13.87 1.36
CA ARG A 126 -10.40 -15.19 1.83
C ARG A 126 -11.14 -16.34 1.14
N LYS A 127 -12.47 -16.26 1.05
CA LYS A 127 -13.29 -17.29 0.39
C LYS A 127 -12.94 -17.40 -1.10
N MET A 128 -12.85 -16.28 -1.79
CA MET A 128 -12.55 -16.24 -3.23
C MET A 128 -11.12 -16.68 -3.55
N LYS A 129 -10.14 -16.30 -2.72
CA LYS A 129 -8.76 -16.82 -2.84
C LYS A 129 -8.76 -18.34 -2.78
N LYS A 130 -9.49 -18.92 -1.82
CA LYS A 130 -9.59 -20.37 -1.66
C LYS A 130 -10.29 -21.04 -2.86
N GLU A 131 -11.27 -20.38 -3.44
CA GLU A 131 -12.05 -20.90 -4.57
C GLU A 131 -11.29 -20.82 -5.90
N PHE A 132 -10.74 -19.66 -6.23
CA PHE A 132 -10.18 -19.38 -7.56
C PHE A 132 -8.66 -19.52 -7.64
N LEU A 133 -7.95 -19.31 -6.52
CA LEU A 133 -6.49 -19.33 -6.45
C LEU A 133 -5.97 -20.22 -5.30
N PRO A 134 -6.48 -21.47 -5.13
CA PRO A 134 -6.19 -22.29 -3.96
C PRO A 134 -4.70 -22.56 -3.75
N LYS A 135 -3.95 -22.71 -4.85
CA LYS A 135 -2.52 -23.06 -4.86
C LYS A 135 -1.59 -21.85 -4.96
N VAL A 136 -2.11 -20.64 -5.14
CA VAL A 136 -1.28 -19.43 -5.24
C VAL A 136 -0.98 -18.93 -3.83
N ASP A 137 0.30 -18.78 -3.51
CA ASP A 137 0.74 -18.07 -2.31
C ASP A 137 0.79 -16.58 -2.62
N LEU A 138 -0.03 -15.83 -1.88
CA LEU A 138 -0.16 -14.38 -2.04
C LEU A 138 0.44 -13.64 -0.83
N GLY A 139 1.10 -14.37 0.08
CA GLY A 139 1.57 -13.85 1.35
C GLY A 139 0.53 -13.95 2.48
N LYS A 140 0.99 -13.66 3.69
CA LYS A 140 0.17 -13.53 4.90
C LYS A 140 0.10 -12.07 5.31
#